data_AF-A0A7Y4Y5N6-F1
#
_entry.id   AF-A0A7Y4Y5N6-F1
#
_cell.length_a   1.000
_cell.length_b   1.000
_cell.length_c   1.000
_cell.angle_alpha   90.00
_cell.angle_beta   90.00
_cell.angle_gamma   90.00
#
_symmetry.space_group_name_H-M   'P 1'
#
loop_
_entity.id
_entity.type
_entity.pdbx_description
1 polymer ?
#
loop_
_entity_poly.entity_id
_entity_poly.type
_entity_poly.pdbx_seq_one_letter_code
_entity_poly.pdbx_strand_id
1 'polypeptide(L)'
;MITASQMRAARALLGIDQRQLAKLSGVSLPTIQRMEASDGNVRGVVGSLTRIINAIETAGVELIGNEQISQAKGRGVRLKETDQ
;
A
#
# COMPACT_ATOMS: atom_id res chain seq x y z
N MET A 1 -8.11 5.77 -4.07
CA MET A 1 -8.38 5.23 -2.71
C MET A 1 -7.84 3.80 -2.64
N ILE A 2 -7.11 3.41 -1.60
CA ILE A 2 -6.50 2.07 -1.43
C ILE A 2 -7.32 1.19 -0.46
N THR A 3 -7.19 -0.12 -0.56
CA THR A 3 -7.81 -1.06 0.40
C THR A 3 -6.82 -1.62 1.42
N ALA A 4 -7.34 -2.10 2.55
CA ALA A 4 -6.53 -2.79 3.55
C ALA A 4 -5.84 -4.04 2.97
N SER A 5 -6.52 -4.75 2.07
CA SER A 5 -5.94 -5.91 1.36
C SER A 5 -4.77 -5.52 0.47
N GLN A 6 -4.86 -4.41 -0.27
CA GLN A 6 -3.75 -3.89 -1.08
C GLN A 6 -2.55 -3.52 -0.19
N MET A 7 -2.79 -2.95 0.99
CA MET A 7 -1.71 -2.58 1.92
C MET A 7 -0.97 -3.82 2.46
N ARG A 8 -1.72 -4.84 2.90
CA ARG A 8 -1.14 -6.11 3.36
C ARG A 8 -0.38 -6.85 2.26
N ALA A 9 -0.94 -6.89 1.05
CA ALA A 9 -0.32 -7.52 -0.11
C ALA A 9 0.97 -6.80 -0.52
N ALA A 10 0.97 -5.46 -0.56
CA ALA A 10 2.17 -4.68 -0.85
C ALA A 10 3.29 -4.95 0.15
N ARG A 11 2.99 -4.98 1.45
CA ARG A 11 3.99 -5.35 2.47
C ARG A 11 4.53 -6.76 2.28
N ALA A 12 3.65 -7.72 1.95
CA ALA A 12 4.07 -9.10 1.71
C ALA A 12 5.05 -9.19 0.53
N LEU A 13 4.79 -8.47 -0.56
CA LEU A 13 5.71 -8.40 -1.71
C LEU A 13 7.04 -7.73 -1.36
N LEU A 14 7.01 -6.68 -0.54
CA LEU A 14 8.20 -5.98 -0.07
C LEU A 14 8.98 -6.76 1.02
N GLY A 15 8.43 -7.84 1.56
CA GLY A 15 9.04 -8.58 2.67
C GLY A 15 9.14 -7.77 3.96
N ILE A 16 8.23 -6.79 4.18
CA ILE A 16 8.28 -5.89 5.34
C ILE A 16 7.11 -6.08 6.32
N ASP A 17 7.38 -5.84 7.60
CA ASP A 17 6.37 -5.79 8.64
C ASP A 17 5.68 -4.41 8.73
N GLN A 18 4.69 -4.29 9.62
CA GLN A 18 3.95 -3.03 9.84
C GLN A 18 4.83 -1.91 10.42
N ARG A 19 5.88 -2.24 11.18
CA ARG A 19 6.78 -1.27 11.83
C ARG A 19 7.73 -0.67 10.79
N GLN A 20 8.22 -1.48 9.87
CA GLN A 20 9.00 -1.05 8.72
C GLN A 20 8.16 -0.15 7.81
N LEU A 21 6.91 -0.54 7.49
CA LEU A 21 6.02 0.34 6.71
C LEU A 21 5.75 1.67 7.43
N ALA A 22 5.52 1.65 8.74
CA ALA A 22 5.37 2.86 9.55
C ALA A 22 6.59 3.77 9.45
N LYS A 23 7.81 3.20 9.54
CA LYS A 23 9.07 3.94 9.38
C LYS A 23 9.21 4.55 7.98
N LEU A 24 8.96 3.77 6.93
CA LEU A 24 9.09 4.21 5.53
C LEU A 24 8.10 5.32 5.17
N SER A 25 6.87 5.25 5.70
CA SER A 25 5.80 6.22 5.41
C SER A 25 5.75 7.42 6.36
N GLY A 26 6.52 7.42 7.45
CA GLY A 26 6.39 8.43 8.51
C GLY A 26 4.98 8.48 9.13
N VAL A 27 4.26 7.35 9.10
CA VAL A 27 2.94 7.19 9.72
C VAL A 27 3.10 6.34 10.97
N SER A 28 2.40 6.68 12.06
CA SER A 28 2.53 5.93 13.31
C SER A 28 2.06 4.48 13.16
N LEU A 29 2.75 3.54 13.85
CA LEU A 29 2.39 2.12 13.84
C LEU A 29 0.90 1.86 14.20
N PRO A 30 0.30 2.52 15.21
CA PRO A 30 -1.13 2.35 15.50
C PRO A 30 -2.04 2.78 14.33
N THR A 31 -1.61 3.76 13.53
CA THR A 31 -2.36 4.17 12.34
C THR A 31 -2.26 3.11 11.26
N ILE A 32 -1.08 2.56 10.99
CA ILE A 32 -0.91 1.42 10.07
C ILE A 32 -1.79 0.24 10.49
N GLN A 33 -1.76 -0.14 11.77
CA GLN A 33 -2.56 -1.25 12.31
C GLN A 33 -4.06 -1.02 12.11
N ARG A 34 -4.59 0.16 12.44
CA ARG A 34 -6.01 0.49 12.20
C ARG A 34 -6.38 0.45 10.72
N MET A 35 -5.48 0.94 9.86
CA MET A 35 -5.70 0.95 8.41
C MET A 35 -5.72 -0.47 7.84
N GLU A 36 -4.84 -1.38 8.29
CA GLU A 36 -4.85 -2.79 7.87
C GLU A 36 -6.00 -3.61 8.46
N ALA A 37 -6.54 -3.20 9.61
CA ALA A 37 -7.69 -3.86 10.23
C ALA A 37 -9.04 -3.42 9.63
N SER A 38 -9.04 -2.42 8.74
CA SER A 38 -10.28 -1.90 8.14
C SER A 38 -10.86 -2.89 7.12
N ASP A 39 -12.19 -3.06 7.12
CA ASP A 39 -12.88 -3.81 6.08
C ASP A 39 -13.03 -2.96 4.81
N GLY A 40 -12.36 -3.38 3.73
CA GLY A 40 -12.43 -2.74 2.42
C GLY A 40 -11.51 -1.52 2.29
N ASN A 41 -12.09 -0.38 1.93
CA ASN A 41 -11.34 0.86 1.69
C ASN A 41 -10.77 1.41 3.00
N VAL A 42 -9.49 1.78 2.99
CA VAL A 42 -8.85 2.40 4.15
C VAL A 42 -9.45 3.77 4.37
N ARG A 43 -10.13 3.95 5.51
CA ARG A 43 -10.64 5.25 5.96
C ARG A 43 -9.52 5.96 6.74
N GLY A 44 -9.16 7.17 6.32
CA GLY A 44 -8.09 7.92 6.98
C GLY A 44 -7.89 9.31 6.41
N VAL A 45 -7.03 10.09 7.07
CA VAL A 45 -6.61 11.41 6.59
C VAL A 45 -5.84 11.23 5.29
N VAL A 46 -6.26 11.93 4.23
CA VAL A 46 -5.69 11.86 2.87
C VAL A 46 -4.16 11.92 2.90
N GLY A 47 -3.58 12.84 3.70
CA GLY A 47 -2.13 12.98 3.81
C GLY A 47 -1.40 11.74 4.32
N SER A 48 -1.99 10.94 5.22
CA SER A 48 -1.37 9.68 5.66
C SER A 48 -1.44 8.61 4.58
N LEU A 49 -2.55 8.54 3.84
CA LEU A 49 -2.69 7.62 2.71
C LEU A 49 -1.67 7.93 1.61
N THR A 50 -1.50 9.20 1.25
CA THR A 50 -0.49 9.61 0.26
C THR A 50 0.92 9.20 0.68
N ARG A 51 1.30 9.41 1.95
CA ARG A 51 2.64 8.99 2.42
C ARG A 51 2.84 7.47 2.38
N ILE A 52 1.81 6.70 2.69
CA ILE A 52 1.87 5.23 2.60
C ILE A 52 2.02 4.76 1.15
N ILE A 53 1.22 5.32 0.23
CA ILE A 53 1.29 4.99 -1.20
C ILE A 53 2.68 5.29 -1.73
N ASN A 54 3.20 6.51 -1.47
CA ASN A 54 4.53 6.90 -1.91
C ASN A 54 5.62 5.98 -1.33
N ALA A 55 5.53 5.61 -0.04
CA ALA A 55 6.49 4.70 0.57
C ALA A 55 6.50 3.31 -0.08
N ILE A 56 5.32 2.77 -0.41
CA ILE A 56 5.18 1.49 -1.12
C ILE A 56 5.75 1.61 -2.55
N GLU A 57 5.44 2.70 -3.24
CA GLU A 57 5.91 2.97 -4.60
C GLU A 57 7.43 3.15 -4.69
N THR A 58 8.03 3.86 -3.75
CA THR A 58 9.48 4.05 -3.66
C THR A 58 10.19 2.75 -3.25
N ALA A 59 9.54 1.90 -2.45
CA ALA A 59 10.09 0.60 -2.06
C ALA A 59 10.03 -0.45 -3.18
N GLY A 60 9.43 -0.13 -4.34
CA GLY A 60 9.42 -1.01 -5.52
C GLY A 60 8.11 -1.75 -5.77
N VAL A 61 6.98 -1.28 -5.22
CA VAL A 61 5.67 -1.86 -5.49
C VAL A 61 4.70 -0.83 -6.07
N GLU A 62 4.02 -1.16 -7.15
CA GLU A 62 2.92 -0.37 -7.71
C GLU A 62 1.56 -0.85 -7.18
N LEU A 63 0.69 0.09 -6.82
CA LEU A 63 -0.71 -0.18 -6.45
C LEU A 63 -1.62 0.06 -7.65
N ILE A 64 -2.32 -0.99 -8.11
CA ILE A 64 -3.20 -0.92 -9.27
C ILE A 64 -4.60 -0.51 -8.82
N GLY A 65 -5.13 0.59 -9.36
CA GLY A 65 -6.49 1.06 -9.14
C GLY A 65 -7.56 0.20 -9.84
N ASN A 66 -8.82 0.32 -9.41
CA ASN A 66 -9.93 -0.50 -9.93
C ASN A 66 -10.12 -0.40 -11.46
N GLU A 67 -9.92 0.79 -12.02
CA GLU A 67 -10.11 1.09 -13.45
C GLU A 67 -8.78 1.23 -14.19
N GLN A 68 -7.66 0.95 -13.53
CA GLN A 68 -6.36 1.01 -14.16
C GLN A 68 -6.20 -0.19 -15.11
N ILE A 69 -5.53 0.03 -16.24
CA ILE A 69 -5.37 -0.99 -17.29
C ILE A 69 -4.64 -2.20 -16.72
N SER A 70 -5.33 -3.34 -16.71
CA SER A 70 -4.85 -4.64 -16.25
C SER A 70 -5.64 -5.73 -16.98
N GLN A 71 -5.03 -6.90 -17.19
CA GLN A 71 -5.66 -7.99 -17.94
C GLN A 71 -7.02 -8.42 -17.34
N ALA A 72 -7.10 -8.52 -16.02
CA ALA A 72 -8.33 -8.94 -15.32
C ALA A 72 -9.20 -7.77 -14.83
N LYS A 73 -8.74 -6.52 -14.98
CA LYS A 73 -9.28 -5.32 -14.30
C LYS A 73 -9.26 -5.45 -12.76
N GLY A 74 -9.71 -4.42 -12.05
CA GLY A 74 -9.82 -4.44 -10.60
C GLY A 74 -8.54 -4.05 -9.85
N ARG A 75 -8.67 -3.98 -8.52
CA ARG A 75 -7.60 -3.53 -7.62
C ARG A 75 -6.51 -4.60 -7.50
N GLY A 76 -5.25 -4.18 -7.59
CA GLY A 76 -4.11 -5.08 -7.53
C GLY A 76 -2.87 -4.47 -6.90
N VAL A 77 -1.82 -5.28 -6.83
CA VAL A 77 -0.49 -4.91 -6.34
C VAL A 77 0.53 -5.62 -7.22
N ARG A 78 1.58 -4.92 -7.66
CA ARG A 78 2.60 -5.46 -8.56
C ARG A 78 4.00 -5.02 -8.12
N LEU A 79 5.00 -5.90 -8.24
CA LEU A 79 6.40 -5.50 -8.14
C LEU A 79 6.75 -4.60 -9.33
N LYS A 80 7.44 -3.50 -9.09
CA LYS A 80 8.05 -2.71 -10.15
C LYS A 80 9.25 -3.48 -10.69
N GLU A 81 9.40 -3.48 -12.01
CA GLU A 81 10.69 -3.85 -12.59
C GLU A 81 11.72 -2.85 -12.08
N THR A 82 12.78 -3.37 -11.47
CA THR A 82 13.96 -2.56 -11.22
C THR A 82 14.68 -2.58 -12.55
N ASP A 83 14.76 -1.45 -13.25
CA ASP A 83 15.72 -1.31 -14.34
C ASP A 83 17.10 -1.60 -13.72
N GLN A 84 17.61 -2.81 -13.95
CA GLN A 84 19.02 -3.15 -13.79
C GLN A 84 19.73 -2.87 -15.11
#